data_AF-A0A1V5AS62-F1
#
_entry.id   AF-A0A1V5AS62-F1
#
_cell.length_a   1.000
_cell.length_b   1.000
_cell.length_c   1.000
_cell.angle_alpha   90.00
_cell.angle_beta   90.00
_cell.angle_gamma   90.00
#
_symmetry.space_group_name_H-M   'P 1'
#
loop_
_entity.id
_entity.type
_entity.pdbx_description
1 polymer ?
#
loop_
_entity_poly.entity_id
_entity_poly.type
_entity_poly.pdbx_seq_one_letter_code
_entity_poly.pdbx_strand_id
1 'polypeptide(L)'
;MFSEKDLVERSVEDMAAEVEELLKDAKSQKEQHDAALEKEMQLRIQSVETRPKDPELAEKLWLEAEELRESSREMLRRSMEDRLRAAEVQHRIDIHDLIESIDDSDEVWRKAAGARRG
;
A
#
# COMPACT_ATOMS: atom_id res chain seq x y z
N MET A 1 -6.79 -19.75 -11.93
CA MET A 1 -5.96 -19.77 -13.15
C MET A 1 -5.01 -18.61 -13.03
N PHE A 2 -3.71 -18.89 -12.99
CA PHE A 2 -2.67 -17.86 -13.08
C PHE A 2 -2.71 -17.26 -14.49
N SER A 3 -2.66 -15.93 -14.59
CA SER A 3 -2.65 -15.20 -15.86
C SER A 3 -1.28 -15.35 -16.52
N GLU A 4 -1.15 -15.27 -17.85
CA GLU A 4 0.17 -15.21 -18.54
C GLU A 4 1.08 -14.09 -18.01
N LYS A 5 0.51 -13.06 -17.38
CA LYS A 5 1.28 -12.02 -16.67
C LYS A 5 1.95 -12.52 -15.38
N ASP A 6 1.43 -13.58 -14.76
CA ASP A 6 2.03 -14.24 -13.59
C ASP A 6 3.18 -15.17 -13.97
N LEU A 7 3.35 -15.46 -15.27
CA LEU A 7 4.38 -16.32 -15.86
C LEU A 7 5.55 -15.56 -16.49
N VAL A 8 5.56 -14.22 -16.40
CA VAL A 8 6.76 -13.43 -16.71
C VAL A 8 7.73 -13.67 -15.56
N GLU A 9 8.95 -14.15 -15.86
CA GLU A 9 10.09 -14.11 -14.93
C GLU A 9 10.35 -12.66 -14.53
N ARG A 10 9.58 -12.16 -13.55
CA ARG A 10 9.83 -10.86 -12.95
C ARG A 10 11.06 -11.00 -12.09
N SER A 11 12.04 -10.15 -12.34
CA SER A 11 13.23 -10.09 -11.51
C SER A 11 12.84 -9.73 -10.07
N VAL A 12 13.67 -10.12 -9.11
CA VAL A 12 13.54 -9.64 -7.72
C VAL A 12 13.59 -8.11 -7.67
N GLU A 13 14.37 -7.48 -8.55
CA GLU A 13 14.42 -6.02 -8.66
C GLU A 13 13.07 -5.42 -9.08
N ASP A 14 12.37 -6.02 -10.04
CA ASP A 14 11.02 -5.58 -10.45
C ASP A 14 9.97 -5.77 -9.36
N MET A 15 10.13 -6.81 -8.53
CA MET A 15 9.25 -7.06 -7.39
C MET A 15 9.53 -6.06 -6.26
N ALA A 16 10.80 -5.77 -5.97
CA ALA A 16 11.19 -4.76 -4.99
C ALA A 16 10.70 -3.36 -5.40
N ALA A 17 10.83 -3.00 -6.67
CA ALA A 17 10.29 -1.75 -7.20
C ALA A 17 8.75 -1.67 -7.08
N GLU A 18 8.03 -2.78 -7.29
CA GLU A 18 6.59 -2.82 -7.04
C GLU A 18 6.26 -2.60 -5.55
N VAL A 19 7.00 -3.23 -4.64
CA VAL A 19 6.81 -3.01 -3.19
C VAL A 19 7.00 -1.55 -2.83
N GLU A 20 8.05 -0.89 -3.34
CA GLU A 20 8.29 0.53 -3.10
C GLU A 20 7.15 1.43 -3.60
N GLU A 21 6.70 1.21 -4.84
CA GLU A 21 5.58 1.99 -5.40
C GLU A 21 4.27 1.73 -4.65
N LEU A 22 3.95 0.48 -4.31
CA LEU A 22 2.75 0.16 -3.50
C LEU A 22 2.78 0.84 -2.13
N LEU A 23 3.94 0.85 -1.45
CA LEU A 23 4.06 1.50 -0.15
C LEU A 23 3.97 3.03 -0.25
N LYS A 24 4.50 3.61 -1.32
CA LYS A 24 4.41 5.03 -1.63
C LYS A 24 2.97 5.45 -1.95
N ASP A 25 2.27 4.68 -2.77
CA ASP A 25 0.86 4.91 -3.09
C ASP A 25 -0.02 4.76 -1.86
N ALA A 26 0.20 3.71 -1.05
CA ALA A 26 -0.52 3.54 0.21
C ALA A 26 -0.32 4.72 1.17
N LYS A 27 0.89 5.26 1.25
CA LYS A 27 1.20 6.45 2.07
C LYS A 27 0.47 7.68 1.54
N SER A 28 0.54 7.93 0.23
CA SER A 28 -0.15 9.04 -0.44
C SER A 28 -1.67 8.98 -0.22
N GLN A 29 -2.29 7.80 -0.39
CA GLN A 29 -3.72 7.60 -0.16
C GLN A 29 -4.11 7.82 1.30
N LYS A 30 -3.25 7.42 2.26
CA LYS A 30 -3.48 7.68 3.68
C LYS A 30 -3.42 9.18 4.00
N GLU A 31 -2.44 9.89 3.46
CA GLU A 31 -2.33 11.35 3.62
C GLU A 31 -3.56 12.07 3.03
N GLN A 32 -4.04 11.62 1.87
CA GLN A 32 -5.27 12.14 1.26
C GLN A 32 -6.52 11.84 2.10
N HIS A 33 -6.62 10.63 2.68
CA HIS A 33 -7.68 10.29 3.62
C HIS A 33 -7.68 11.23 4.83
N ASP A 34 -6.52 11.45 5.45
CA ASP A 34 -6.41 12.29 6.64
C ASP A 34 -6.76 13.76 6.31
N ALA A 35 -6.32 14.26 5.15
CA ALA A 35 -6.70 15.59 4.65
C ALA A 35 -8.19 15.70 4.34
N ALA A 36 -8.80 14.66 3.77
CA ALA A 36 -10.23 14.61 3.48
C ALA A 36 -11.06 14.62 4.76
N LEU A 37 -10.63 13.92 5.82
CA LEU A 37 -11.29 13.95 7.13
C LEU A 37 -11.21 15.32 7.79
N GLU A 38 -10.06 16.00 7.71
CA GLU A 38 -9.95 17.37 8.23
C GLU A 38 -10.91 18.30 7.47
N LYS A 39 -10.92 18.25 6.14
CA LYS A 39 -11.83 19.07 5.32
C LYS A 39 -13.30 18.75 5.64
N GLU A 40 -13.65 17.48 5.80
CA GLU A 40 -14.99 17.03 6.17
C GLU A 40 -15.45 17.64 7.50
N MET A 41 -14.58 17.61 8.51
CA MET A 41 -14.86 18.21 9.81
C MET A 41 -15.12 19.72 9.69
N GLN A 42 -14.28 20.43 8.93
CA GLN A 42 -14.45 21.87 8.70
C GLN A 42 -15.79 22.18 8.02
N LEU A 43 -16.19 21.41 7.01
CA LEU A 43 -17.47 21.58 6.32
C LEU A 43 -18.66 21.30 7.25
N ARG A 44 -18.58 20.30 8.13
CA ARG A 44 -19.63 20.06 9.14
C ARG A 44 -19.79 21.25 10.09
N ILE A 45 -18.68 21.81 10.57
CA ILE A 45 -18.70 22.99 11.45
C ILE A 45 -19.37 24.16 10.70
N GLN A 46 -18.91 24.44 9.48
CA GLN A 46 -19.47 25.53 8.66
C GLN A 46 -20.96 25.32 8.34
N SER A 47 -21.39 24.09 8.06
CA SER A 47 -22.80 23.75 7.87
C SER A 47 -23.64 24.13 9.10
N VAL A 48 -23.20 23.73 10.30
CA VAL A 48 -23.91 24.01 11.55
C VAL A 48 -24.00 25.53 11.80
N GLU A 49 -22.91 26.25 11.62
CA GLU A 49 -22.85 27.70 11.81
C GLU A 49 -23.69 28.48 10.78
N THR A 50 -23.81 27.95 9.57
CA THR A 50 -24.54 28.58 8.46
C THR A 50 -26.04 28.34 8.56
N ARG A 51 -26.48 27.23 9.16
CA ARG A 51 -27.87 26.79 9.20
C ARG A 51 -28.89 27.84 9.69
N PRO A 52 -28.60 28.70 10.68
CA PRO A 52 -29.53 29.75 11.09
C PRO A 52 -29.69 30.90 10.09
N LYS A 53 -28.70 31.09 9.20
CA LYS A 53 -28.64 32.21 8.24
C LYS A 53 -29.05 31.79 6.83
N ASP A 54 -28.61 30.62 6.41
CA ASP A 54 -28.86 30.06 5.09
C ASP A 54 -28.96 28.51 5.19
N PRO A 55 -30.19 27.99 5.36
CA PRO A 55 -30.43 26.56 5.45
C PRO A 55 -30.04 25.78 4.18
N GLU A 56 -30.16 26.39 3.00
CA GLU A 56 -29.86 25.73 1.72
C GLU A 56 -28.35 25.56 1.53
N LEU A 57 -27.58 26.60 1.86
CA LEU A 57 -26.12 26.52 1.84
C LEU A 57 -25.61 25.54 2.89
N ALA A 58 -26.19 25.53 4.10
CA ALA A 58 -25.84 24.57 5.14
C ALA A 58 -26.04 23.12 4.66
N GLU A 59 -27.16 22.81 4.01
CA GLU A 59 -27.41 21.47 3.47
C GLU A 59 -26.38 21.08 2.39
N LYS A 60 -26.00 22.02 1.50
CA LYS A 60 -24.96 21.76 0.49
C LYS A 60 -23.62 21.42 1.14
N LEU A 61 -23.20 22.18 2.15
CA LEU A 61 -21.97 21.91 2.90
C LEU A 61 -22.02 20.56 3.61
N TRP A 62 -23.19 20.18 4.13
CA TRP A 62 -23.39 18.88 4.76
C TRP A 62 -23.26 17.72 3.76
N LEU A 63 -23.86 17.86 2.58
CA LEU A 63 -23.75 16.85 1.52
C LEU A 63 -22.32 16.71 1.01
N GLU A 64 -21.61 17.82 0.79
CA GLU A 64 -20.17 17.78 0.42
C GLU A 64 -19.33 17.09 1.50
N ALA A 65 -19.65 17.31 2.78
CA ALA A 65 -18.99 16.61 3.88
C ALA A 65 -19.25 15.09 3.85
N GLU A 66 -20.48 14.64 3.60
CA GLU A 66 -20.77 13.19 3.49
C GLU A 66 -20.08 12.56 2.27
N GLU A 67 -20.03 13.24 1.12
CA GLU A 67 -19.29 12.76 -0.06
C GLU A 67 -17.77 12.65 0.22
N LEU A 68 -17.21 13.62 0.94
CA LEU A 68 -15.81 13.55 1.38
C LEU A 68 -15.56 12.41 2.37
N ARG A 69 -16.53 12.13 3.26
CA ARG A 69 -16.45 11.03 4.20
C ARG A 69 -16.52 9.66 3.52
N GLU A 70 -17.33 9.54 2.48
CA GLU A 70 -17.41 8.30 1.69
C GLU A 70 -16.12 8.08 0.89
N SER A 71 -15.65 9.13 0.20
CA SER A 71 -14.42 9.05 -0.59
C SER A 71 -13.18 8.81 0.30
N SER A 72 -13.11 9.39 1.50
CA SER A 72 -12.00 9.14 2.42
C SER A 72 -11.92 7.67 2.85
N ARG A 73 -13.06 7.02 3.14
CA ARG A 73 -13.10 5.59 3.47
C ARG A 73 -12.57 4.72 2.33
N GLU A 74 -12.90 5.06 1.09
CA GLU A 74 -12.39 4.37 -0.08
C GLU A 74 -10.86 4.56 -0.24
N MET A 75 -10.34 5.76 0.02
CA MET A 75 -8.88 6.00 0.05
C MET A 75 -8.19 5.15 1.12
N LEU A 76 -8.76 5.07 2.32
CA LEU A 76 -8.22 4.23 3.39
C LEU A 76 -8.27 2.74 3.03
N ARG A 77 -9.36 2.28 2.40
CA ARG A 77 -9.49 0.88 1.94
C ARG A 77 -8.37 0.55 0.95
N ARG A 78 -8.18 1.38 -0.08
CA ARG A 78 -7.10 1.20 -1.07
C ARG A 78 -5.72 1.21 -0.42
N SER A 79 -5.50 2.10 0.55
CA SER A 79 -4.21 2.20 1.24
C SER A 79 -3.89 0.90 1.97
N MET A 80 -4.89 0.28 2.59
CA MET A 80 -4.73 -1.02 3.23
C MET A 80 -4.51 -2.14 2.20
N GLU A 81 -5.21 -2.13 1.08
CA GLU A 81 -5.04 -3.12 -0.01
C GLU A 81 -3.63 -3.06 -0.59
N ASP A 82 -3.12 -1.87 -0.89
CA ASP A 82 -1.76 -1.67 -1.41
C ASP A 82 -0.70 -2.15 -0.40
N ARG A 83 -0.92 -1.92 0.90
CA ARG A 83 -0.01 -2.43 1.95
C ARG A 83 -0.04 -3.94 2.08
N LEU A 84 -1.21 -4.56 2.00
CA LEU A 84 -1.34 -6.02 2.04
C LEU A 84 -0.64 -6.65 0.84
N ARG A 85 -0.83 -6.07 -0.35
CA ARG A 85 -0.17 -6.52 -1.57
C ARG A 85 1.35 -6.33 -1.49
N ALA A 86 1.83 -5.19 -0.98
CA ALA A 86 3.26 -4.97 -0.77
C ALA A 86 3.86 -6.03 0.17
N ALA A 87 3.17 -6.39 1.26
CA ALA A 87 3.61 -7.43 2.18
C ALA A 87 3.63 -8.82 1.53
N GLU A 88 2.66 -9.14 0.66
CA GLU A 88 2.64 -10.40 -0.09
C GLU A 88 3.81 -10.48 -1.08
N VAL A 89 4.08 -9.41 -1.83
CA VAL A 89 5.21 -9.36 -2.78
C VAL A 89 6.53 -9.43 -2.03
N GLN A 90 6.68 -8.70 -0.92
CA GLN A 90 7.87 -8.80 -0.07
C GLN A 90 8.09 -10.22 0.45
N HIS A 91 7.04 -10.89 0.89
CA HIS A 91 7.15 -12.28 1.36
C HIS A 91 7.66 -13.23 0.26
N ARG A 92 7.27 -13.01 -1.00
CA ARG A 92 7.77 -13.78 -2.14
C ARG A 92 9.27 -13.54 -2.38
N ILE A 93 9.73 -12.30 -2.22
CA ILE A 93 11.16 -11.96 -2.27
C ILE A 93 11.91 -12.68 -1.14
N ASP A 94 11.39 -12.63 0.09
CA ASP A 94 12.03 -13.29 1.24
C ASP A 94 12.18 -14.81 1.03
N ILE A 95 11.18 -15.46 0.41
CA ILE A 95 11.25 -16.88 0.04
C ILE A 95 12.33 -17.12 -1.02
N HIS A 96 12.39 -16.26 -2.05
CA HIS A 96 13.40 -16.36 -3.09
C HIS A 96 14.81 -16.28 -2.49
N ASP A 97 15.08 -15.27 -1.67
CA ASP A 97 16.39 -15.08 -1.03
C ASP A 97 16.74 -16.24 -0.09
N LEU A 98 15.75 -16.82 0.59
CA LEU A 98 15.96 -18.01 1.41
C LEU A 98 16.37 -19.22 0.55
N ILE A 99 15.73 -19.45 -0.59
CA ILE A 99 16.06 -20.55 -1.50
C ILE A 99 17.48 -20.37 -2.05
N GLU A 100 17.83 -19.17 -2.54
CA GLU A 100 19.18 -18.87 -3.03
C GLU A 100 20.25 -19.11 -1.94
N SER A 101 19.97 -18.70 -0.70
CA SER A 101 20.91 -18.91 0.41
C SER A 101 21.15 -20.39 0.74
N ILE A 102 20.17 -21.25 0.48
CA ILE A 102 20.27 -22.70 0.67
C ILE A 102 21.06 -23.33 -0.48
N ASP A 103 20.79 -22.93 -1.73
CA ASP A 103 21.50 -23.43 -2.90
C ASP A 103 22.99 -23.08 -2.88
N ASP A 104 23.34 -21.87 -2.41
CA ASP A 104 24.73 -21.45 -2.21
C ASP A 104 25.44 -22.21 -1.09
N SER A 105 24.68 -22.74 -0.12
CA SER A 105 25.26 -23.42 1.05
C SER A 105 26.03 -24.71 0.65
N ASP A 106 25.56 -25.43 -0.36
CA ASP A 106 26.19 -26.65 -0.87
C ASP A 106 27.53 -26.35 -1.58
N GLU A 107 27.65 -25.19 -2.22
CA GLU A 107 28.90 -24.75 -2.83
C GLU A 107 29.92 -24.31 -1.78
N VAL A 108 29.45 -23.62 -0.73
CA VAL A 108 30.27 -23.25 0.44
C VAL A 108 30.80 -24.49 1.15
N TRP A 109 29.95 -25.51 1.39
CA TRP A 109 30.38 -26.78 2.00
C TRP A 109 31.37 -27.56 1.13
N ARG A 110 31.21 -27.55 -0.21
CA ARG A 110 32.18 -28.14 -1.15
C ARG A 110 33.53 -27.44 -1.10
N LYS A 111 33.56 -26.10 -1.11
CA LYS A 111 34.80 -25.31 -1.01
C LYS A 111 35.51 -25.56 0.32
N ALA A 112 34.77 -25.59 1.43
CA ALA A 112 35.31 -25.88 2.76
C ALA A 112 35.87 -27.32 2.86
N ALA A 113 35.20 -28.31 2.26
CA ALA A 113 35.69 -29.69 2.21
C ALA A 113 36.95 -29.84 1.34
N GLY A 114 37.07 -29.07 0.25
CA GLY A 114 38.26 -29.02 -0.61
C GLY A 114 39.48 -28.39 0.07
N ALA A 115 39.27 -27.31 0.85
CA ALA A 115 40.33 -26.62 1.58
C ALA A 115 40.94 -27.45 2.73
N ARG A 116 40.25 -28.51 3.18
CA ARG A 116 40.73 -29.44 4.23
C ARG A 116 41.60 -30.59 3.70
N ARG A 117 41.74 -30.76 2.38
CA ARG A 117 42.54 -31.82 1.75
C ARG A 117 43.90 -31.34 1.19
N GLY A 118 44.33 -30.12 1.54
CA GLY A 118 45.65 -29.57 1.25
C GLY A 118 46.53 -29.54 2.49
#